data_AF-A0A359F071-F1
#
_entry.id   AF-A0A359F071-F1
#
_cell.length_a   1.000
_cell.length_b   1.000
_cell.length_c   1.000
_cell.angle_alpha   90.00
_cell.angle_beta   90.00
_cell.angle_gamma   90.00
#
_symmetry.space_group_name_H-M   'P 1'
#
loop_
_entity.id
_entity.type
_entity.pdbx_description
1 polymer ?
#
loop_
_entity_poly.entity_id
_entity_poly.type
_entity_poly.pdbx_seq_one_letter_code
_entity_poly.pdbx_strand_id
1 'polypeptide(L)'
;FAVGKWHLCPAEEQHGGASRARWPLAVGFERFFGFLGAETSQFAPDLVIDNSPLPPIEDPDHHFSEMMVDRSISMIDDLRSSEPDKPFFMYLAFGAGHAPHHAPRRWLDHYRGQFDDGWDAWRERVFARQIAEGIIAPGTVLSPRPSWVPAWDSLSRPDQVVAARLMEAFAALISHADEQLGRLLDHLEATPDGDRTVVMIMSDNGASAEGGPTGTFNGAYLYNGMPHDAVATAERLEEIGGPNSFPNYPWGWAFAGNTPYRRWKRETHEGGIGDPLIISAPGIADPGAIRPQYVHASDIGATLLEWFGQEMPSELDGVPQKPLAGASLVPSLGDAAAPGRSLQYYEQFGCRALYHEGWKAVAFHPMFPYEPTDDPFRPFEEDRWELYNVMEDA
;
A
#
# COMPACT_ATOMS: atom_id res chain seq x y z
N PHE A 1 4.18 -7.47 18.19
CA PHE A 1 5.12 -7.92 17.14
C PHE A 1 5.04 -6.98 15.96
N ALA A 2 6.18 -6.62 15.36
CA ALA A 2 6.23 -5.89 14.09
C ALA A 2 7.01 -6.71 13.06
N VAL A 3 6.49 -6.86 11.86
CA VAL A 3 7.09 -7.67 10.80
C VAL A 3 6.97 -6.96 9.46
N GLY A 4 8.09 -6.83 8.73
CA GLY A 4 8.15 -6.24 7.40
C GLY A 4 8.64 -4.79 7.36
N LYS A 5 8.02 -3.97 6.51
CA LYS A 5 8.36 -2.57 6.26
C LYS A 5 8.15 -1.71 7.50
N TRP A 6 9.18 -0.96 7.89
CA TRP A 6 9.07 0.04 8.95
C TRP A 6 8.96 1.47 8.42
N HIS A 7 9.97 1.98 7.72
CA HIS A 7 10.00 3.31 7.10
C HIS A 7 9.64 4.52 8.01
N LEU A 8 9.77 4.39 9.33
CA LEU A 8 9.57 5.48 10.30
C LEU A 8 10.89 5.92 10.95
N CYS A 9 12.01 5.49 10.37
CA CYS A 9 13.36 5.77 10.81
C CYS A 9 14.06 6.64 9.74
N PRO A 10 14.57 7.84 10.06
CA PRO A 10 15.37 8.60 9.09
C PRO A 10 16.59 7.81 8.65
N ALA A 11 17.09 8.08 7.45
CA ALA A 11 18.22 7.36 6.88
C ALA A 11 19.45 7.35 7.81
N GLU A 12 19.75 8.46 8.49
CA GLU A 12 20.86 8.53 9.46
C GLU A 12 20.70 7.64 10.70
N GLU A 13 19.50 7.10 10.96
CA GLU A 13 19.23 6.20 12.09
C GLU A 13 19.19 4.72 11.70
N GLN A 14 19.36 4.38 10.42
CA GLN A 14 19.21 3.00 9.92
C GLN A 14 20.49 2.15 9.99
N HIS A 15 21.56 2.63 10.65
CA HIS A 15 22.83 1.90 10.77
C HIS A 15 23.12 1.46 12.21
N GLY A 16 23.93 0.41 12.38
CA GLY A 16 24.15 -0.23 13.70
C GLY A 16 24.80 0.63 14.79
N GLY A 17 25.34 1.80 14.42
CA GLY A 17 25.94 2.78 15.34
C GLY A 17 25.04 3.98 15.66
N ALA A 18 23.84 4.05 15.09
CA ALA A 18 22.95 5.18 15.25
C ALA A 18 22.06 5.07 16.51
N SER A 19 21.30 6.14 16.77
CA SER A 19 20.19 6.10 17.71
C SER A 19 19.16 5.07 17.27
N ARG A 20 18.62 4.32 18.24
CA ARG A 20 17.50 3.38 18.02
C ARG A 20 16.16 3.97 18.43
N ALA A 21 16.10 5.27 18.73
CA ALA A 21 14.90 5.91 19.30
C ALA A 21 13.64 5.77 18.45
N ARG A 22 13.78 5.60 17.13
CA ARG A 22 12.68 5.39 16.17
C ARG A 22 12.65 3.97 15.60
N TRP A 23 13.39 3.03 16.18
CA TRP A 23 13.31 1.62 15.79
C TRP A 23 12.08 0.99 16.44
N PRO A 24 11.51 -0.09 15.86
CA PRO A 24 10.27 -0.69 16.34
C PRO A 24 10.25 -1.01 17.85
N LEU A 25 11.36 -1.54 18.39
CA LEU A 25 11.45 -1.87 19.81
C LEU A 25 11.44 -0.65 20.74
N ALA A 26 11.85 0.52 20.26
CA ALA A 26 11.85 1.75 21.04
C ALA A 26 10.47 2.44 21.06
N VAL A 27 9.54 2.01 20.22
CA VAL A 27 8.20 2.61 20.09
C VAL A 27 7.07 1.62 20.43
N GLY A 28 7.38 0.61 21.24
CA GLY A 28 6.38 -0.24 21.90
C GLY A 28 6.26 -1.67 21.38
N PHE A 29 7.01 -2.07 20.35
CA PHE A 29 7.01 -3.47 19.89
C PHE A 29 7.99 -4.33 20.71
N GLU A 30 7.57 -5.52 21.11
CA GLU A 30 8.46 -6.45 21.84
C GLU A 30 9.45 -7.18 20.93
N ARG A 31 9.07 -7.40 19.66
CA ARG A 31 9.87 -8.11 18.64
C ARG A 31 9.71 -7.44 17.28
N PHE A 32 10.80 -7.46 16.49
CA PHE A 32 10.82 -6.97 15.12
C PHE A 32 11.52 -7.93 14.16
N PHE A 33 11.00 -8.05 12.94
CA PHE A 33 11.71 -8.69 11.83
C PHE A 33 11.33 -8.03 10.51
N GLY A 34 12.27 -7.39 9.83
CA GLY A 34 11.97 -6.72 8.57
C GLY A 34 13.06 -5.75 8.16
N PHE A 35 12.70 -4.68 7.47
CA PHE A 35 13.65 -3.68 6.97
C PHE A 35 13.24 -2.27 7.41
N LEU A 36 14.23 -1.40 7.62
CA LEU A 36 14.00 -0.06 8.17
C LEU A 36 13.66 1.00 7.10
N GLY A 37 14.08 0.77 5.85
CA GLY A 37 13.95 1.70 4.74
C GLY A 37 12.55 1.77 4.10
N ALA A 38 12.45 2.53 3.01
CA ALA A 38 11.22 2.74 2.24
C ALA A 38 10.81 1.54 1.39
N GLU A 39 11.82 0.88 0.82
CA GLU A 39 11.70 -0.26 -0.09
C GLU A 39 12.90 -1.19 0.11
N THR A 40 12.78 -2.42 -0.38
CA THR A 40 13.87 -3.40 -0.35
C THR A 40 13.70 -4.46 -1.43
N SER A 41 14.78 -5.12 -1.81
CA SER A 41 14.72 -6.29 -2.71
C SER A 41 13.96 -7.44 -2.02
N GLN A 42 13.07 -8.12 -2.74
CA GLN A 42 12.35 -9.27 -2.15
C GLN A 42 13.18 -10.57 -2.17
N PHE A 43 14.34 -10.55 -2.84
CA PHE A 43 15.30 -11.67 -2.92
C PHE A 43 16.65 -11.37 -2.27
N ALA A 44 16.90 -10.12 -1.87
CA ALA A 44 18.12 -9.73 -1.17
C ALA A 44 17.85 -8.55 -0.23
N PRO A 45 16.93 -8.70 0.74
CA PRO A 45 16.54 -7.60 1.61
C PRO A 45 17.61 -7.26 2.65
N ASP A 46 17.71 -5.97 3.00
CA ASP A 46 18.51 -5.47 4.12
C ASP A 46 17.74 -5.61 5.44
N LEU A 47 17.88 -6.79 6.07
CA LEU A 47 17.05 -7.16 7.21
C LEU A 47 17.64 -6.79 8.57
N VAL A 48 16.74 -6.53 9.50
CA VAL A 48 16.97 -6.35 10.92
C VAL A 48 16.06 -7.31 11.67
N ILE A 49 16.63 -7.98 12.66
CA ILE A 49 15.88 -8.70 13.70
C ILE A 49 16.05 -7.95 15.01
N ASP A 50 14.93 -7.57 15.62
CA ASP A 50 14.86 -6.74 16.81
C ASP A 50 15.69 -5.45 16.63
N ASN A 51 16.88 -5.37 17.23
CA ASN A 51 17.78 -4.21 17.15
C ASN A 51 19.15 -4.54 16.51
N SER A 52 19.21 -5.65 15.79
CA SER A 52 20.42 -6.23 15.21
C SER A 52 20.26 -6.46 13.70
N PRO A 53 21.20 -5.99 12.86
CA PRO A 53 21.18 -6.32 11.44
C PRO A 53 21.41 -7.83 11.24
N LEU A 54 20.76 -8.38 10.23
CA LEU A 54 21.00 -9.74 9.78
C LEU A 54 22.04 -9.74 8.64
N PRO A 55 22.84 -10.82 8.52
CA PRO A 55 23.66 -11.00 7.34
C PRO A 55 22.79 -11.18 6.10
N PRO A 56 23.33 -10.93 4.90
CA PRO A 56 22.65 -11.21 3.65
C PRO A 56 22.18 -12.67 3.58
N ILE A 57 21.00 -12.88 3.00
CA ILE A 57 20.45 -14.22 2.82
C ILE A 57 21.16 -14.90 1.65
N GLU A 58 21.73 -16.09 1.90
CA GLU A 58 22.50 -16.84 0.90
C GLU A 58 21.65 -17.78 0.04
N ASP A 59 20.45 -18.14 0.50
CA ASP A 59 19.54 -19.03 -0.22
C ASP A 59 19.02 -18.33 -1.48
N PRO A 60 19.26 -18.81 -2.71
CA PRO A 60 18.76 -18.15 -3.91
C PRO A 60 17.24 -18.30 -4.12
N ASP A 61 16.59 -19.26 -3.45
CA ASP A 61 15.18 -19.60 -3.66
C ASP A 61 14.24 -18.94 -2.64
N HIS A 62 14.75 -18.18 -1.67
CA HIS A 62 13.91 -17.49 -0.69
C HIS A 62 13.14 -16.33 -1.33
N HIS A 63 11.97 -16.03 -0.76
CA HIS A 63 11.27 -14.79 -1.01
C HIS A 63 10.91 -14.12 0.32
N PHE A 64 11.06 -12.80 0.39
CA PHE A 64 10.89 -12.07 1.64
C PHE A 64 9.48 -12.20 2.24
N SER A 65 8.42 -12.26 1.42
CA SER A 65 7.06 -12.52 1.90
C SER A 65 6.92 -13.84 2.66
N GLU A 66 7.63 -14.90 2.23
CA GLU A 66 7.61 -16.20 2.91
C GLU A 66 8.31 -16.09 4.27
N MET A 67 9.50 -15.46 4.30
CA MET A 67 10.26 -15.23 5.52
C MET A 67 9.47 -14.42 6.56
N MET A 68 8.74 -13.39 6.12
CA MET A 68 7.89 -12.57 6.98
C MET A 68 6.80 -13.42 7.64
N VAL A 69 6.14 -14.27 6.88
CA VAL A 69 5.05 -15.11 7.41
C VAL A 69 5.59 -16.23 8.28
N ASP A 70 6.68 -16.90 7.89
CA ASP A 70 7.34 -17.91 8.72
C ASP A 70 7.76 -17.32 10.07
N ARG A 71 8.29 -16.09 10.07
CA ARG A 71 8.65 -15.39 11.30
C ARG A 71 7.42 -15.02 12.12
N SER A 72 6.35 -14.57 11.49
CA SER A 72 5.09 -14.23 12.15
C SER A 72 4.51 -15.45 12.88
N ILE A 73 4.44 -16.58 12.19
CA ILE A 73 4.00 -17.87 12.75
C ILE A 73 4.89 -18.25 13.94
N SER A 74 6.22 -18.21 13.78
CA SER A 74 7.15 -18.50 14.88
C SER A 74 6.96 -17.59 16.09
N MET A 75 6.73 -16.28 15.90
CA MET A 75 6.50 -15.36 17.02
C MET A 75 5.20 -15.69 17.78
N ILE A 76 4.15 -16.11 17.07
CA ILE A 76 2.88 -16.54 17.66
C ILE A 76 3.07 -17.85 18.43
N ASP A 77 3.74 -18.83 17.84
CA ASP A 77 3.97 -20.14 18.45
C ASP A 77 4.87 -20.05 19.70
N ASP A 78 5.91 -19.21 19.65
CA ASP A 78 6.78 -18.91 20.78
C ASP A 78 5.97 -18.29 21.93
N LEU A 79 5.08 -17.34 21.62
CA LEU A 79 4.19 -16.72 22.60
C LEU A 79 3.25 -17.78 23.21
N ARG A 80 2.62 -18.59 22.38
CA ARG A 80 1.67 -19.61 22.86
C ARG A 80 2.32 -20.70 23.69
N SER A 81 3.58 -21.01 23.41
CA SER A 81 4.37 -21.98 24.17
C SER A 81 4.81 -21.44 25.53
N SER A 82 4.97 -20.13 25.68
CA SER A 82 5.51 -19.49 26.89
C SER A 82 4.45 -18.82 27.76
N GLU A 83 3.49 -18.12 27.14
CA GLU A 83 2.41 -17.37 27.76
C GLU A 83 1.09 -17.62 26.99
N PRO A 84 0.44 -18.79 27.22
CA PRO A 84 -0.71 -19.24 26.42
C PRO A 84 -1.88 -18.25 26.36
N ASP A 85 -2.09 -17.50 27.44
CA ASP A 85 -3.23 -16.58 27.59
C ASP A 85 -2.90 -15.11 27.26
N LYS A 86 -1.62 -14.77 27.02
CA LYS A 86 -1.23 -13.38 26.71
C LYS A 86 -1.72 -13.02 25.29
N PRO A 87 -2.51 -11.94 25.10
CA PRO A 87 -2.90 -11.51 23.77
C PRO A 87 -1.70 -10.96 23.00
N PHE A 88 -1.78 -10.96 21.67
CA PHE A 88 -0.77 -10.32 20.82
C PHE A 88 -1.39 -9.24 19.94
N PHE A 89 -0.55 -8.27 19.58
CA PHE A 89 -0.77 -7.36 18.47
C PHE A 89 0.32 -7.61 17.44
N MET A 90 -0.05 -7.81 16.17
CA MET A 90 0.89 -8.00 15.08
C MET A 90 0.68 -6.93 14.02
N TYR A 91 1.70 -6.09 13.83
CA TYR A 91 1.84 -5.23 12.66
C TYR A 91 2.59 -6.01 11.58
N LEU A 92 1.91 -6.40 10.51
CA LEU A 92 2.49 -7.11 9.37
C LEU A 92 2.39 -6.24 8.13
N ALA A 93 3.50 -5.64 7.72
CA ALA A 93 3.56 -4.72 6.58
C ALA A 93 4.46 -5.29 5.48
N PHE A 94 3.86 -5.97 4.51
CA PHE A 94 4.58 -6.57 3.39
C PHE A 94 5.43 -5.53 2.62
N GLY A 95 6.55 -5.99 2.06
CA GLY A 95 7.24 -5.25 0.99
C GLY A 95 6.47 -5.27 -0.34
N ALA A 96 5.54 -6.21 -0.48
CA ALA A 96 4.67 -6.36 -1.64
C ALA A 96 3.82 -5.10 -1.87
N GLY A 97 3.66 -4.74 -3.14
CA GLY A 97 2.99 -3.50 -3.55
C GLY A 97 3.93 -2.32 -3.79
N HIS A 98 5.16 -2.38 -3.27
CA HIS A 98 6.23 -1.43 -3.62
C HIS A 98 7.17 -2.03 -4.68
N ALA A 99 7.82 -1.16 -5.45
CA ALA A 99 8.98 -1.56 -6.25
C ALA A 99 10.13 -2.02 -5.32
N PRO A 100 10.99 -2.96 -5.76
CA PRO A 100 10.92 -3.67 -7.03
C PRO A 100 9.83 -4.75 -7.04
N HIS A 101 9.10 -4.87 -8.15
CA HIS A 101 8.05 -5.88 -8.30
C HIS A 101 8.66 -7.27 -8.55
N HIS A 102 9.12 -7.92 -7.49
CA HIS A 102 9.75 -9.23 -7.50
C HIS A 102 8.77 -10.32 -7.12
N ALA A 103 8.79 -11.47 -7.79
CA ALA A 103 7.90 -12.57 -7.45
C ALA A 103 8.50 -13.93 -7.83
N PRO A 104 8.12 -15.02 -7.13
CA PRO A 104 8.51 -16.37 -7.53
C PRO A 104 8.07 -16.70 -8.96
N ARG A 105 8.89 -17.48 -9.67
CA ARG A 105 8.69 -17.77 -11.10
C ARG A 105 7.30 -18.32 -11.43
N ARG A 106 6.75 -19.18 -10.57
CA ARG A 106 5.41 -19.76 -10.76
C ARG A 106 4.30 -18.70 -10.88
N TRP A 107 4.40 -17.61 -10.13
CA TRP A 107 3.43 -16.52 -10.16
C TRP A 107 3.67 -15.62 -11.38
N LEU A 108 4.94 -15.37 -11.73
CA LEU A 108 5.28 -14.66 -12.96
C LEU A 108 4.78 -15.38 -14.23
N ASP A 109 4.81 -16.71 -14.25
CA ASP A 109 4.31 -17.49 -15.38
C ASP A 109 2.78 -17.58 -15.38
N HIS A 110 2.13 -17.56 -14.21
CA HIS A 110 0.67 -17.53 -14.08
C HIS A 110 0.06 -16.32 -14.80
N TYR A 111 0.67 -15.14 -14.65
CA TYR A 111 0.13 -13.88 -15.20
C TYR A 111 0.47 -13.62 -16.67
N ARG A 112 1.27 -14.48 -17.30
CA ARG A 112 1.75 -14.27 -18.68
C ARG A 112 0.60 -14.03 -19.66
N GLY A 113 0.64 -12.89 -20.35
CA GLY A 113 -0.32 -12.47 -21.37
C GLY A 113 -1.66 -11.95 -20.82
N GLN A 114 -1.87 -11.92 -19.50
CA GLN A 114 -3.15 -11.48 -18.92
C GLN A 114 -3.37 -9.95 -18.98
N PHE A 115 -2.32 -9.20 -19.35
CA PHE A 115 -2.32 -7.74 -19.43
C PHE A 115 -2.02 -7.20 -20.84
N ASP A 116 -2.07 -8.07 -21.86
CA ASP A 116 -1.74 -7.73 -23.25
C ASP A 116 -2.70 -6.73 -23.92
N ASP A 117 -3.91 -6.58 -23.36
CA ASP A 117 -4.91 -5.62 -23.82
C ASP A 117 -4.78 -4.23 -23.17
N GLY A 118 -3.83 -4.07 -22.24
CA GLY A 118 -3.38 -2.78 -21.76
C GLY A 118 -4.24 -2.13 -20.69
N TRP A 119 -3.68 -1.06 -20.12
CA TRP A 119 -4.30 -0.34 -19.00
C TRP A 119 -5.63 0.31 -19.36
N ASP A 120 -5.83 0.79 -20.59
CA ASP A 120 -7.10 1.44 -20.97
C ASP A 120 -8.27 0.44 -20.93
N ALA A 121 -8.11 -0.75 -21.54
CA ALA A 121 -9.13 -1.79 -21.53
C ALA A 121 -9.32 -2.41 -20.14
N TRP A 122 -8.22 -2.62 -19.40
CA TRP A 122 -8.28 -3.12 -18.03
C TRP A 122 -9.08 -2.20 -17.12
N ARG A 123 -8.87 -0.89 -17.26
CA ARG A 123 -9.54 0.15 -16.49
C ARG A 123 -11.06 0.12 -16.66
N GLU A 124 -11.54 -0.01 -17.89
CA GLU A 124 -12.97 -0.15 -18.18
C GLU A 124 -13.57 -1.41 -17.54
N ARG A 125 -12.86 -2.54 -17.60
CA ARG A 125 -13.31 -3.79 -16.98
C ARG A 125 -13.39 -3.70 -15.47
N VAL A 126 -12.37 -3.14 -14.83
CA VAL A 126 -12.35 -2.99 -13.35
C VAL A 126 -13.42 -2.03 -12.90
N PHE A 127 -13.61 -0.91 -13.60
CA PHE A 127 -14.69 0.02 -13.30
C PHE A 127 -16.07 -0.66 -13.36
N ALA A 128 -16.34 -1.39 -14.45
CA ALA A 128 -17.60 -2.12 -14.60
C ALA A 128 -17.80 -3.18 -13.51
N ARG A 129 -16.73 -3.86 -13.09
CA ARG A 129 -16.76 -4.84 -12.00
C ARG A 129 -17.02 -4.19 -10.64
N GLN A 130 -16.33 -3.09 -10.31
CA GLN A 130 -16.53 -2.37 -9.04
C GLN A 130 -17.98 -1.88 -8.89
N ILE A 131 -18.61 -1.43 -9.98
CA ILE A 131 -20.04 -1.08 -10.01
C ILE A 131 -20.91 -2.32 -9.76
N ALA A 132 -20.64 -3.42 -10.47
CA ALA A 132 -21.42 -4.65 -10.37
C ALA A 132 -21.34 -5.30 -8.97
N GLU A 133 -20.20 -5.16 -8.30
CA GLU A 133 -19.94 -5.66 -6.94
C GLU A 133 -20.41 -4.68 -5.85
N GLY A 134 -20.84 -3.47 -6.21
CA GLY A 134 -21.30 -2.45 -5.26
C GLY A 134 -20.20 -1.77 -4.46
N ILE A 135 -18.94 -1.91 -4.86
CA ILE A 135 -17.78 -1.25 -4.25
C ILE A 135 -17.85 0.27 -4.48
N ILE A 136 -18.30 0.68 -5.66
CA ILE A 136 -18.53 2.08 -6.02
C ILE A 136 -19.99 2.28 -6.45
N ALA A 137 -20.49 3.51 -6.31
CA ALA A 137 -21.90 3.80 -6.56
C ALA A 137 -22.26 3.65 -8.05
N PRO A 138 -23.45 3.12 -8.41
CA PRO A 138 -23.84 2.94 -9.82
C PRO A 138 -23.86 4.20 -10.69
N GLY A 139 -23.91 5.38 -10.08
CA GLY A 139 -23.88 6.68 -10.75
C GLY A 139 -22.49 7.28 -10.96
N THR A 140 -21.44 6.64 -10.42
CA THR A 140 -20.06 7.11 -10.54
C THR A 140 -19.65 7.24 -12.00
N VAL A 141 -18.86 8.26 -12.32
CA VAL A 141 -18.35 8.50 -13.66
C VAL A 141 -16.86 8.20 -13.71
N LEU A 142 -16.46 7.27 -14.58
CA LEU A 142 -15.05 6.94 -14.76
C LEU A 142 -14.26 8.20 -15.18
N SER A 143 -13.26 8.58 -14.38
CA SER A 143 -12.49 9.79 -14.65
C SER A 143 -11.75 9.70 -16.00
N PRO A 144 -11.59 10.80 -16.75
CA PRO A 144 -10.90 10.74 -18.04
C PRO A 144 -9.41 10.45 -17.86
N ARG A 145 -8.78 9.80 -18.86
CA ARG A 145 -7.32 9.69 -18.90
C ARG A 145 -6.69 11.08 -19.04
N PRO A 146 -5.76 11.46 -18.15
CA PRO A 146 -5.01 12.71 -18.33
C PRO A 146 -4.20 12.69 -19.63
N SER A 147 -4.07 13.83 -20.29
CA SER A 147 -3.36 13.97 -21.59
C SER A 147 -1.91 13.50 -21.56
N TRP A 148 -1.28 13.56 -20.39
CA TRP A 148 0.12 13.24 -20.14
C TRP A 148 0.36 11.79 -19.73
N VAL A 149 -0.69 11.00 -19.53
CA VAL A 149 -0.58 9.54 -19.46
C VAL A 149 -0.78 8.99 -20.88
N PRO A 150 0.21 8.30 -21.48
CA PRO A 150 0.07 7.75 -22.82
C PRO A 150 -1.13 6.80 -22.96
N ALA A 151 -1.77 6.79 -24.13
CA ALA A 151 -2.75 5.76 -24.46
C ALA A 151 -2.04 4.45 -24.78
N TRP A 152 -2.62 3.31 -24.42
CA TRP A 152 -2.03 2.00 -24.69
C TRP A 152 -1.74 1.79 -26.19
N ASP A 153 -2.70 2.16 -27.05
CA ASP A 153 -2.58 2.01 -28.51
C ASP A 153 -1.61 3.02 -29.15
N SER A 154 -1.12 4.00 -28.39
CA SER A 154 -0.10 4.95 -28.86
C SER A 154 1.33 4.46 -28.65
N LEU A 155 1.51 3.39 -27.86
CA LEU A 155 2.82 2.82 -27.58
C LEU A 155 3.39 2.04 -28.76
N SER A 156 4.72 1.93 -28.82
CA SER A 156 5.36 0.98 -29.72
C SER A 156 5.11 -0.46 -29.27
N ARG A 157 5.24 -1.44 -30.17
CA ARG A 157 5.06 -2.85 -29.79
C ARG A 157 6.03 -3.31 -28.68
N PRO A 158 7.35 -2.97 -28.72
CA PRO A 158 8.24 -3.24 -27.60
C PRO A 158 7.78 -2.63 -26.28
N ASP A 159 7.30 -1.38 -26.29
CA ASP A 159 6.79 -0.73 -25.07
C ASP A 159 5.57 -1.46 -24.51
N GLN A 160 4.62 -1.88 -25.35
CA GLN A 160 3.45 -2.66 -24.91
C GLN A 160 3.86 -3.98 -24.25
N VAL A 161 4.80 -4.71 -24.86
CA VAL A 161 5.29 -6.00 -24.34
C VAL A 161 5.98 -5.82 -22.99
N VAL A 162 6.85 -4.81 -22.87
CA VAL A 162 7.54 -4.50 -21.61
C VAL A 162 6.54 -4.04 -20.55
N ALA A 163 5.62 -3.14 -20.89
CA ALA A 163 4.62 -2.62 -19.97
C ALA A 163 3.68 -3.71 -19.44
N ALA A 164 3.22 -4.64 -20.28
CA ALA A 164 2.43 -5.78 -19.85
C ALA A 164 3.23 -6.65 -18.87
N ARG A 165 4.49 -6.97 -19.20
CA ARG A 165 5.36 -7.78 -18.33
C ARG A 165 5.64 -7.14 -16.97
N LEU A 166 5.79 -5.81 -16.92
CA LEU A 166 5.96 -5.09 -15.65
C LEU A 166 4.69 -5.19 -14.77
N MET A 167 3.51 -5.19 -15.37
CA MET A 167 2.24 -5.38 -14.64
C MET A 167 2.04 -6.84 -14.21
N GLU A 168 2.44 -7.81 -15.03
CA GLU A 168 2.46 -9.23 -14.64
C GLU A 168 3.32 -9.44 -13.39
N ALA A 169 4.48 -8.80 -13.32
CA ALA A 169 5.38 -8.88 -12.17
C ALA A 169 4.75 -8.27 -10.89
N PHE A 170 4.06 -7.13 -11.03
CA PHE A 170 3.30 -6.54 -9.92
C PHE A 170 2.17 -7.47 -9.45
N ALA A 171 1.33 -7.96 -10.37
CA ALA A 171 0.24 -8.87 -10.05
C ALA A 171 0.75 -10.16 -9.38
N ALA A 172 1.85 -10.72 -9.90
CA ALA A 172 2.52 -11.88 -9.33
C ALA A 172 2.99 -11.65 -7.88
N LEU A 173 3.59 -10.48 -7.59
CA LEU A 173 4.03 -10.12 -6.24
C LEU A 173 2.85 -10.00 -5.27
N ILE A 174 1.76 -9.33 -5.70
CA ILE A 174 0.54 -9.20 -4.88
C ILE A 174 -0.06 -10.58 -4.58
N SER A 175 -0.24 -11.44 -5.57
CA SER A 175 -0.82 -12.77 -5.36
C SER A 175 0.07 -13.70 -4.56
N HIS A 176 1.38 -13.58 -4.70
CA HIS A 176 2.30 -14.31 -3.83
C HIS A 176 2.18 -13.85 -2.37
N ALA A 177 2.10 -12.55 -2.13
CA ALA A 177 1.90 -12.01 -0.78
C ALA A 177 0.54 -12.41 -0.18
N ASP A 178 -0.53 -12.40 -0.99
CA ASP A 178 -1.86 -12.89 -0.61
C ASP A 178 -1.83 -14.38 -0.21
N GLU A 179 -1.14 -15.22 -0.98
CA GLU A 179 -0.93 -16.63 -0.62
C GLU A 179 -0.18 -16.76 0.72
N GLN A 180 0.83 -15.93 0.96
CA GLN A 180 1.56 -15.96 2.23
C GLN A 180 0.67 -15.49 3.39
N LEU A 181 -0.14 -14.45 3.19
CA LEU A 181 -1.12 -14.03 4.18
C LEU A 181 -2.11 -15.15 4.48
N GLY A 182 -2.58 -15.87 3.45
CA GLY A 182 -3.42 -17.07 3.60
C GLY A 182 -2.78 -18.11 4.52
N ARG A 183 -1.48 -18.42 4.35
CA ARG A 183 -0.76 -19.34 5.25
C ARG A 183 -0.77 -18.89 6.71
N LEU A 184 -0.65 -17.58 6.98
CA LEU A 184 -0.71 -17.05 8.34
C LEU A 184 -2.13 -17.17 8.92
N LEU A 185 -3.15 -16.86 8.11
CA LEU A 185 -4.55 -16.98 8.54
C LEU A 185 -4.93 -18.44 8.81
N ASP A 186 -4.55 -19.37 7.92
CA ASP A 186 -4.74 -20.81 8.11
C ASP A 186 -4.08 -21.30 9.41
N HIS A 187 -2.88 -20.81 9.72
CA HIS A 187 -2.20 -21.11 10.98
C HIS A 187 -2.97 -20.59 12.18
N LEU A 188 -3.43 -19.33 12.14
CA LEU A 188 -4.22 -18.72 13.21
C LEU A 188 -5.54 -19.47 13.45
N GLU A 189 -6.24 -19.87 12.38
CA GLU A 189 -7.48 -20.66 12.44
C GLU A 189 -7.26 -22.03 13.11
N ALA A 190 -6.08 -22.63 12.93
CA ALA A 190 -5.72 -23.87 13.60
C ALA A 190 -5.37 -23.71 15.09
N THR A 191 -5.24 -22.46 15.59
CA THR A 191 -4.97 -22.18 17.00
C THR A 191 -6.24 -21.83 17.78
N PRO A 192 -6.22 -21.88 19.13
CA PRO A 192 -7.30 -21.35 19.96
C PRO A 192 -7.62 -19.86 19.73
N ASP A 193 -6.76 -19.12 19.01
CA ASP A 193 -6.97 -17.69 18.73
C ASP A 193 -7.76 -17.40 17.45
N GLY A 194 -8.01 -18.39 16.58
CA GLY A 194 -8.67 -18.17 15.29
C GLY A 194 -9.96 -17.36 15.43
N ASP A 195 -10.88 -17.85 16.28
CA ASP A 195 -12.21 -17.26 16.49
C ASP A 195 -12.22 -15.95 17.31
N ARG A 196 -11.06 -15.48 17.77
CA ARG A 196 -10.92 -14.27 18.61
C ARG A 196 -9.98 -13.23 18.01
N THR A 197 -9.41 -13.49 16.83
CA THR A 197 -8.48 -12.57 16.16
C THR A 197 -9.25 -11.52 15.36
N VAL A 198 -8.90 -10.25 15.55
CA VAL A 198 -9.31 -9.15 14.67
C VAL A 198 -8.25 -9.00 13.57
N VAL A 199 -8.68 -9.09 12.31
CA VAL A 199 -7.82 -8.90 11.13
C VAL A 199 -8.25 -7.63 10.40
N MET A 200 -7.31 -6.71 10.22
CA MET A 200 -7.49 -5.50 9.43
C MET A 200 -6.45 -5.47 8.31
N ILE A 201 -6.89 -5.36 7.06
CA ILE A 201 -6.02 -5.29 5.88
C ILE A 201 -6.25 -3.95 5.21
N MET A 202 -5.18 -3.21 4.94
CA MET A 202 -5.22 -1.95 4.20
C MET A 202 -3.96 -1.69 3.40
N SER A 203 -4.07 -0.82 2.39
CA SER A 203 -2.92 -0.23 1.71
C SER A 203 -2.41 1.01 2.46
N ASP A 204 -1.13 1.37 2.29
CA ASP A 204 -0.54 2.57 2.89
C ASP A 204 -0.70 3.84 2.00
N ASN A 205 -1.10 3.67 0.74
CA ASN A 205 -1.40 4.71 -0.25
C ASN A 205 -1.89 4.06 -1.56
N GLY A 206 -2.45 4.87 -2.46
CA GLY A 206 -2.82 4.43 -3.81
C GLY A 206 -1.64 4.05 -4.70
N ALA A 207 -1.91 3.58 -5.92
CA ALA A 207 -0.91 3.01 -6.83
C ALA A 207 0.25 3.98 -7.12
N SER A 208 1.49 3.46 -7.27
CA SER A 208 2.69 4.29 -7.41
C SER A 208 3.02 4.64 -8.86
N ALA A 209 3.21 5.93 -9.15
CA ALA A 209 3.66 6.39 -10.47
C ALA A 209 5.19 6.52 -10.61
N GLU A 210 5.97 5.91 -9.72
CA GLU A 210 7.44 6.07 -9.66
C GLU A 210 8.19 5.40 -10.82
N GLY A 211 7.54 4.50 -11.57
CA GLY A 211 8.11 3.93 -12.79
C GLY A 211 8.12 4.89 -13.99
N GLY A 212 7.55 6.09 -13.88
CA GLY A 212 7.57 7.08 -14.96
C GLY A 212 6.61 6.73 -16.12
N PRO A 213 6.69 7.46 -17.25
CA PRO A 213 5.77 7.28 -18.37
C PRO A 213 5.89 5.91 -19.05
N THR A 214 7.04 5.26 -18.95
CA THR A 214 7.38 4.03 -19.68
C THR A 214 7.63 2.82 -18.79
N GLY A 215 7.66 3.01 -17.47
CA GLY A 215 8.15 1.98 -16.55
C GLY A 215 9.67 1.88 -16.58
N THR A 216 10.23 1.00 -15.76
CA THR A 216 11.67 0.77 -15.73
C THR A 216 12.00 -0.69 -15.44
N PHE A 217 13.07 -1.18 -16.06
CA PHE A 217 13.70 -2.46 -15.73
C PHE A 217 14.49 -2.37 -14.40
N ASN A 218 15.05 -1.20 -14.11
CA ASN A 218 15.83 -0.95 -12.91
C ASN A 218 15.62 0.49 -12.42
N GLY A 219 15.11 0.66 -11.20
CA GLY A 219 14.88 1.96 -10.57
C GLY A 219 16.10 2.89 -10.58
N ALA A 220 17.32 2.34 -10.53
CA ALA A 220 18.56 3.12 -10.60
C ALA A 220 18.74 3.86 -11.95
N TYR A 221 18.14 3.40 -13.04
CA TYR A 221 18.27 4.05 -14.35
C TYR A 221 17.73 5.48 -14.34
N LEU A 222 16.59 5.70 -13.67
CA LEU A 222 15.98 7.03 -13.53
C LEU A 222 16.92 7.99 -12.78
N TYR A 223 17.47 7.55 -11.63
CA TYR A 223 18.36 8.36 -10.81
C TYR A 223 19.70 8.67 -11.47
N ASN A 224 20.13 7.85 -12.42
CA ASN A 224 21.37 8.04 -13.18
C ASN A 224 21.15 8.69 -14.56
N GLY A 225 19.93 9.12 -14.89
CA GLY A 225 19.61 9.76 -16.16
C GLY A 225 19.80 8.85 -17.38
N MET A 226 19.71 7.53 -17.20
CA MET A 226 19.81 6.59 -18.30
C MET A 226 18.55 6.67 -19.18
N PRO A 227 18.70 6.69 -20.51
CA PRO A 227 17.55 6.80 -21.41
C PRO A 227 16.71 5.52 -21.36
N HIS A 228 15.41 5.68 -21.62
CA HIS A 228 14.50 4.55 -21.86
C HIS A 228 14.87 3.80 -23.15
N ASP A 229 14.96 2.48 -23.06
CA ASP A 229 15.19 1.58 -24.19
C ASP A 229 14.32 0.34 -24.04
N ALA A 230 13.13 0.38 -24.65
CA ALA A 230 12.20 -0.75 -24.63
C ALA A 230 12.68 -1.94 -25.46
N VAL A 231 13.52 -1.75 -26.48
CA VAL A 231 14.04 -2.87 -27.28
C VAL A 231 15.03 -3.67 -26.45
N ALA A 232 16.01 -3.01 -25.84
CA ALA A 232 16.96 -3.65 -24.93
C ALA A 232 16.27 -4.28 -23.72
N THR A 233 15.23 -3.63 -23.20
CA THR A 233 14.42 -4.20 -22.10
C THR A 233 13.64 -5.43 -22.55
N ALA A 234 13.07 -5.43 -23.76
CA ALA A 234 12.35 -6.57 -24.32
C ALA A 234 13.27 -7.78 -24.60
N GLU A 235 14.55 -7.56 -24.90
CA GLU A 235 15.54 -8.65 -25.00
C GLU A 235 15.78 -9.35 -23.64
N ARG A 236 15.46 -8.67 -22.53
CA ARG A 236 15.62 -9.15 -21.15
C ARG A 236 14.28 -9.36 -20.44
N LEU A 237 13.19 -9.52 -21.20
CA LEU A 237 11.82 -9.59 -20.70
C LEU A 237 11.62 -10.64 -19.58
N GLU A 238 12.27 -11.79 -19.74
CA GLU A 238 12.17 -12.92 -18.80
C GLU A 238 12.88 -12.68 -17.46
N GLU A 239 13.76 -11.67 -17.38
CA GLU A 239 14.42 -11.26 -16.13
C GLU A 239 13.53 -10.35 -15.28
N ILE A 240 12.53 -9.69 -15.88
CA ILE A 240 11.62 -8.80 -15.17
C ILE A 240 10.87 -9.58 -14.10
N GLY A 241 10.98 -9.09 -12.87
CA GLY A 241 10.39 -9.66 -11.67
C GLY A 241 11.25 -10.72 -10.98
N GLY A 242 12.39 -11.07 -11.57
CA GLY A 242 13.40 -11.92 -10.94
C GLY A 242 14.49 -11.11 -10.22
N PRO A 243 15.44 -11.80 -9.55
CA PRO A 243 16.47 -11.19 -8.70
C PRO A 243 17.48 -10.29 -9.44
N ASN A 244 17.54 -10.38 -10.78
CA ASN A 244 18.46 -9.60 -11.63
C ASN A 244 17.85 -8.31 -12.22
N SER A 245 16.64 -7.95 -11.77
CA SER A 245 15.93 -6.74 -12.18
C SER A 245 15.55 -5.90 -10.96
N PHE A 246 15.19 -4.62 -11.15
CA PHE A 246 14.61 -3.78 -10.09
C PHE A 246 13.42 -3.00 -10.67
N PRO A 247 12.33 -3.69 -11.06
CA PRO A 247 11.34 -3.12 -11.97
C PRO A 247 10.28 -2.29 -11.28
N ASN A 248 9.72 -1.31 -12.03
CA ASN A 248 8.49 -0.61 -11.68
C ASN A 248 7.66 -0.35 -12.96
N TYR A 249 6.33 -0.36 -12.87
CA TYR A 249 5.43 -0.24 -14.02
C TYR A 249 5.23 1.21 -14.48
N PRO A 250 4.79 1.45 -15.73
CA PRO A 250 4.47 2.78 -16.23
C PRO A 250 3.27 3.44 -15.55
N TRP A 251 3.20 4.78 -15.67
CA TRP A 251 2.06 5.62 -15.28
C TRP A 251 0.70 5.11 -15.73
N GLY A 252 0.62 4.47 -16.91
CA GLY A 252 -0.62 3.86 -17.39
C GLY A 252 -1.20 2.83 -16.42
N TRP A 253 -0.34 1.99 -15.82
CA TRP A 253 -0.76 1.01 -14.82
C TRP A 253 -1.03 1.62 -13.45
N ALA A 254 -0.32 2.68 -13.04
CA ALA A 254 -0.69 3.45 -11.85
C ALA A 254 -2.09 4.06 -12.00
N PHE A 255 -2.37 4.68 -13.14
CA PHE A 255 -3.66 5.27 -13.48
C PHE A 255 -4.78 4.23 -13.51
N ALA A 256 -4.54 3.06 -14.12
CA ALA A 256 -5.50 1.97 -14.10
C ALA A 256 -5.70 1.41 -12.68
N GLY A 257 -4.64 1.22 -11.91
CA GLY A 257 -4.69 0.71 -10.53
C GLY A 257 -5.57 1.55 -9.60
N ASN A 258 -5.68 2.85 -9.86
CA ASN A 258 -6.47 3.79 -9.07
C ASN A 258 -7.92 3.98 -9.57
N THR A 259 -8.44 3.08 -10.40
CA THR A 259 -9.81 3.17 -10.91
C THR A 259 -10.85 3.25 -9.78
N PRO A 260 -11.83 4.18 -9.84
CA PRO A 260 -12.11 5.17 -10.90
C PRO A 260 -11.38 6.51 -10.74
N TYR A 261 -10.65 6.66 -9.65
CA TYR A 261 -10.11 7.91 -9.14
C TYR A 261 -9.02 8.53 -10.02
N ARG A 262 -8.77 9.81 -9.76
CA ARG A 262 -7.71 10.60 -10.39
C ARG A 262 -6.42 10.52 -9.56
N ARG A 263 -5.28 10.59 -10.26
CA ARG A 263 -3.93 10.70 -9.68
C ARG A 263 -3.55 9.47 -8.84
N TRP A 264 -2.57 9.60 -7.96
CA TRP A 264 -1.83 8.47 -7.37
C TRP A 264 -1.03 8.87 -6.12
N LYS A 265 -0.31 7.90 -5.56
CA LYS A 265 0.66 8.04 -4.46
C LYS A 265 1.37 9.40 -4.43
N ARG A 266 1.47 9.98 -3.22
CA ARG A 266 2.02 11.31 -2.87
C ARG A 266 1.08 12.50 -3.12
N GLU A 267 -0.11 12.28 -3.69
CA GLU A 267 -1.08 13.33 -3.98
C GLU A 267 -2.36 13.14 -3.15
N THR A 268 -3.14 14.21 -2.96
CA THR A 268 -4.31 14.21 -2.04
C THR A 268 -5.66 13.96 -2.72
N HIS A 269 -5.66 13.77 -4.04
CA HIS A 269 -6.82 13.24 -4.78
C HIS A 269 -7.08 11.79 -4.38
N GLU A 270 -8.30 11.28 -4.62
CA GLU A 270 -8.68 9.91 -4.20
C GLU A 270 -7.78 8.82 -4.77
N GLY A 271 -7.15 9.00 -5.94
CA GLY A 271 -6.21 7.99 -6.43
C GLY A 271 -4.93 7.89 -5.60
N GLY A 272 -4.62 8.89 -4.77
CA GLY A 272 -3.46 8.86 -3.86
C GLY A 272 -3.78 8.48 -2.42
N ILE A 273 -5.06 8.57 -2.00
CA ILE A 273 -5.48 8.37 -0.60
C ILE A 273 -6.67 7.43 -0.40
N GLY A 274 -7.34 7.05 -1.49
CA GLY A 274 -8.49 6.17 -1.52
C GLY A 274 -8.03 4.72 -1.61
N ASP A 275 -7.93 4.09 -0.44
CA ASP A 275 -7.31 2.77 -0.27
C ASP A 275 -8.31 1.74 0.28
N PRO A 276 -8.13 0.45 -0.03
CA PRO A 276 -8.98 -0.59 0.54
C PRO A 276 -8.76 -0.70 2.05
N LEU A 277 -9.85 -0.92 2.79
CA LEU A 277 -9.85 -1.35 4.19
C LEU A 277 -10.81 -2.52 4.34
N ILE A 278 -10.28 -3.69 4.68
CA ILE A 278 -11.05 -4.89 4.98
C ILE A 278 -10.89 -5.19 6.47
N ILE A 279 -12.01 -5.36 7.17
CA ILE A 279 -12.03 -5.72 8.59
C ILE A 279 -12.78 -7.04 8.73
N SER A 280 -12.10 -8.05 9.25
CA SER A 280 -12.68 -9.32 9.68
C SER A 280 -12.49 -9.45 11.18
N ALA A 281 -13.57 -9.68 11.92
CA ALA A 281 -13.50 -9.75 13.36
C ALA A 281 -14.67 -10.54 13.97
N PRO A 282 -14.49 -11.10 15.17
CA PRO A 282 -15.57 -11.71 15.92
C PRO A 282 -16.67 -10.68 16.23
N GLY A 283 -17.93 -11.08 16.06
CA GLY A 283 -19.09 -10.25 16.40
C GLY A 283 -19.60 -9.33 15.28
N ILE A 284 -18.95 -9.31 14.11
CA ILE A 284 -19.54 -8.68 12.91
C ILE A 284 -20.72 -9.54 12.44
N ALA A 285 -21.92 -8.95 12.40
CA ALA A 285 -23.17 -9.66 12.15
C ALA A 285 -23.48 -9.91 10.66
N ASP A 286 -22.87 -9.13 9.77
CA ASP A 286 -23.09 -9.18 8.32
C ASP A 286 -21.76 -9.27 7.52
N PRO A 287 -21.06 -10.42 7.58
CA PRO A 287 -19.83 -10.64 6.81
C PRO A 287 -20.03 -10.37 5.31
N GLY A 288 -19.06 -9.68 4.71
CA GLY A 288 -19.10 -9.29 3.29
C GLY A 288 -19.88 -8.01 3.01
N ALA A 289 -20.44 -7.34 4.03
CA ALA A 289 -21.08 -6.04 3.83
C ALA A 289 -20.07 -4.94 3.48
N ILE A 290 -20.50 -4.03 2.61
CA ILE A 290 -19.74 -2.83 2.22
C ILE A 290 -20.25 -1.65 3.06
N ARG A 291 -19.32 -0.90 3.66
CA ARG A 291 -19.61 0.26 4.51
C ARG A 291 -19.17 1.56 3.80
N PRO A 292 -20.11 2.47 3.44
CA PRO A 292 -19.79 3.67 2.68
C PRO A 292 -19.31 4.85 3.54
N GLN A 293 -19.23 4.68 4.86
CA GLN A 293 -18.78 5.73 5.77
C GLN A 293 -17.38 6.23 5.39
N TYR A 294 -17.20 7.54 5.42
CA TYR A 294 -15.88 8.12 5.28
C TYR A 294 -15.01 7.78 6.51
N VAL A 295 -13.88 7.13 6.26
CA VAL A 295 -12.90 6.72 7.27
C VAL A 295 -11.50 7.20 6.89
N HIS A 296 -10.59 7.22 7.85
CA HIS A 296 -9.20 7.60 7.64
C HIS A 296 -8.26 6.70 8.43
N ALA A 297 -7.02 6.50 7.97
CA ALA A 297 -6.04 5.65 8.66
C ALA A 297 -5.81 6.04 10.14
N SER A 298 -6.03 7.30 10.51
CA SER A 298 -5.97 7.74 11.92
C SER A 298 -7.02 7.09 12.82
N ASP A 299 -8.11 6.56 12.25
CA ASP A 299 -9.23 5.94 12.96
C ASP A 299 -8.88 4.57 13.51
N ILE A 300 -7.89 3.88 12.93
CA ILE A 300 -7.51 2.52 13.33
C ILE A 300 -7.10 2.47 14.80
N GLY A 301 -6.28 3.42 15.26
CA GLY A 301 -5.85 3.49 16.66
C GLY A 301 -7.03 3.70 17.63
N ALA A 302 -7.95 4.61 17.31
CA ALA A 302 -9.14 4.86 18.11
C ALA A 302 -10.08 3.65 18.14
N THR A 303 -10.23 2.98 16.99
CA THR A 303 -11.04 1.77 16.84
C THR A 303 -10.50 0.64 17.69
N LEU A 304 -9.19 0.37 17.65
CA LEU A 304 -8.57 -0.68 18.47
C LEU A 304 -8.71 -0.39 19.96
N LEU A 305 -8.52 0.85 20.40
CA LEU A 305 -8.70 1.24 21.80
C LEU A 305 -10.14 0.97 22.26
N GLU A 306 -11.15 1.42 21.52
CA GLU A 306 -12.56 1.16 21.87
C GLU A 306 -12.87 -0.35 21.88
N TRP A 307 -12.42 -1.08 20.87
CA TRP A 307 -12.69 -2.52 20.75
C TRP A 307 -12.13 -3.32 21.94
N PHE A 308 -10.96 -2.94 22.44
CA PHE A 308 -10.33 -3.57 23.60
C PHE A 308 -10.70 -2.93 24.94
N GLY A 309 -11.65 -1.98 24.96
CA GLY A 309 -12.06 -1.27 26.17
C GLY A 309 -10.93 -0.50 26.85
N GLN A 310 -9.99 0.03 26.05
CA GLN A 310 -8.86 0.83 26.49
C GLN A 310 -9.10 2.31 26.23
N GLU A 311 -8.52 3.16 27.07
CA GLU A 311 -8.50 4.61 26.87
C GLU A 311 -7.10 5.07 26.47
N MET A 312 -7.01 6.13 25.66
CA MET A 312 -5.73 6.76 25.37
C MET A 312 -5.18 7.40 26.66
N PRO A 313 -3.98 7.02 27.13
CA PRO A 313 -3.42 7.61 28.34
C PRO A 313 -3.14 9.10 28.12
N SER A 314 -3.40 9.92 29.14
CA SER A 314 -3.09 11.36 29.11
C SER A 314 -1.58 11.63 29.17
N GLU A 315 -0.81 10.68 29.68
CA GLU A 315 0.64 10.73 29.81
C GLU A 315 1.22 9.32 29.63
N LEU A 316 2.37 9.21 28.94
CA LEU A 316 3.13 7.97 28.78
C LEU A 316 4.60 8.28 29.06
N ASP A 317 5.23 7.56 29.99
CA ASP A 317 6.63 7.77 30.41
C ASP A 317 7.00 9.23 30.73
N GLY A 318 6.10 9.96 31.38
CA GLY A 318 6.30 11.38 31.72
C GLY A 318 6.05 12.36 30.56
N VAL A 319 5.62 11.87 29.39
CA VAL A 319 5.32 12.69 28.21
C VAL A 319 3.80 12.87 28.08
N PRO A 320 3.28 14.10 28.16
CA PRO A 320 1.87 14.39 27.88
C PRO A 320 1.48 14.01 26.46
N GLN A 321 0.38 13.27 26.32
CA GLN A 321 -0.09 12.79 25.02
C GLN A 321 -1.05 13.80 24.37
N LYS A 322 -1.03 13.85 23.04
CA LYS A 322 -2.01 14.62 22.27
C LYS A 322 -3.33 13.83 22.19
N PRO A 323 -4.49 14.52 22.10
CA PRO A 323 -5.74 13.85 21.80
C PRO A 323 -5.66 13.04 20.50
N LEU A 324 -6.38 11.91 20.45
CA LEU A 324 -6.51 11.14 19.23
C LEU A 324 -7.15 12.00 18.14
N ALA A 325 -6.57 11.98 16.94
CA ALA A 325 -7.15 12.64 15.75
C ALA A 325 -8.19 11.76 15.04
N GLY A 326 -8.14 10.45 15.29
CA GLY A 326 -9.07 9.46 14.76
C GLY A 326 -10.38 9.39 15.55
N ALA A 327 -11.43 8.90 14.88
CA ALA A 327 -12.68 8.49 15.50
C ALA A 327 -12.82 6.98 15.35
N SER A 328 -13.45 6.32 16.31
CA SER A 328 -13.62 4.87 16.26
C SER A 328 -14.62 4.44 15.18
N LEU A 329 -14.30 3.34 14.50
CA LEU A 329 -15.15 2.72 13.48
C LEU A 329 -16.14 1.70 14.07
N VAL A 330 -16.02 1.35 15.35
CA VAL A 330 -16.86 0.32 16.00
C VAL A 330 -18.37 0.52 15.75
N PRO A 331 -18.94 1.75 15.84
CA PRO A 331 -20.36 1.95 15.52
C PRO A 331 -20.73 1.54 14.10
N SER A 332 -19.88 1.86 13.12
CA SER A 332 -20.10 1.56 11.69
C SER A 332 -19.99 0.08 11.36
N LEU A 333 -19.32 -0.72 12.20
CA LEU A 333 -19.27 -2.17 12.02
C LEU A 333 -20.62 -2.82 12.31
N GLY A 334 -21.33 -2.35 13.33
CA GLY A 334 -22.63 -2.89 13.74
C GLY A 334 -23.85 -2.22 13.10
N ASP A 335 -23.71 -0.99 12.59
CA ASP A 335 -24.81 -0.22 12.00
C ASP A 335 -24.35 0.50 10.72
N ALA A 336 -24.89 0.06 9.58
CA ALA A 336 -24.63 0.68 8.28
C ALA A 336 -25.13 2.15 8.18
N ALA A 337 -25.97 2.61 9.10
CA ALA A 337 -26.44 3.99 9.18
C ALA A 337 -25.64 4.85 10.18
N ALA A 338 -24.64 4.28 10.86
CA ALA A 338 -23.78 5.04 11.76
C ALA A 338 -23.05 6.17 11.00
N PRO A 339 -22.84 7.33 11.63
CA PRO A 339 -22.11 8.42 11.02
C PRO A 339 -20.64 8.05 10.83
N GLY A 340 -20.07 8.39 9.67
CA GLY A 340 -18.62 8.40 9.46
C GLY A 340 -17.97 9.68 10.00
N ARG A 341 -16.71 9.92 9.63
CA ARG A 341 -16.06 11.20 9.93
C ARG A 341 -16.83 12.35 9.27
N SER A 342 -16.91 13.48 9.96
CA SER A 342 -17.45 14.72 9.40
C SER A 342 -16.39 15.62 8.78
N LEU A 343 -15.13 15.56 9.22
CA LEU A 343 -14.04 16.43 8.78
C LEU A 343 -12.72 15.67 8.70
N GLN A 344 -11.96 15.89 7.62
CA GLN A 344 -10.60 15.37 7.48
C GLN A 344 -9.74 16.31 6.62
N TYR A 345 -8.53 16.61 7.10
CA TYR A 345 -7.54 17.40 6.37
C TYR A 345 -6.40 16.51 5.86
N TYR A 346 -5.88 16.85 4.68
CA TYR A 346 -4.72 16.20 4.07
C TYR A 346 -3.73 17.25 3.57
N GLU A 347 -2.45 17.00 3.79
CA GLU A 347 -1.36 17.72 3.12
C GLU A 347 -0.21 16.77 2.89
N GLN A 348 0.31 16.77 1.67
CA GLN A 348 1.50 16.04 1.31
C GLN A 348 2.20 16.76 0.16
N PHE A 349 3.45 17.19 0.38
CA PHE A 349 4.28 17.88 -0.61
C PHE A 349 3.60 19.07 -1.31
N GLY A 350 2.79 19.84 -0.57
CA GLY A 350 2.04 20.99 -1.07
C GLY A 350 0.68 20.65 -1.67
N CYS A 351 0.41 19.38 -2.02
CA CYS A 351 -0.94 18.94 -2.36
C CYS A 351 -1.81 18.99 -1.11
N ARG A 352 -3.00 19.57 -1.20
CA ARG A 352 -3.89 19.85 -0.06
C ARG A 352 -5.27 19.30 -0.32
N ALA A 353 -5.94 18.77 0.69
CA ALA A 353 -7.37 18.45 0.61
C ALA A 353 -8.08 18.64 1.95
N LEU A 354 -9.38 18.92 1.86
CA LEU A 354 -10.28 18.98 3.00
C LEU A 354 -11.57 18.26 2.63
N TYR A 355 -11.88 17.20 3.35
CA TYR A 355 -13.19 16.57 3.34
C TYR A 355 -14.06 17.17 4.45
N HIS A 356 -15.31 17.48 4.13
CA HIS A 356 -16.32 17.96 5.07
C HIS A 356 -17.71 17.45 4.65
N GLU A 357 -18.31 16.55 5.44
CA GLU A 357 -19.69 16.05 5.29
C GLU A 357 -20.07 15.67 3.84
N GLY A 358 -19.30 14.76 3.23
CA GLY A 358 -19.52 14.27 1.87
C GLY A 358 -18.89 15.14 0.78
N TRP A 359 -18.45 16.35 1.08
CA TRP A 359 -17.76 17.22 0.13
C TRP A 359 -16.24 17.16 0.31
N LYS A 360 -15.49 17.10 -0.79
CA LYS A 360 -14.03 17.17 -0.77
C LYS A 360 -13.52 18.28 -1.67
N ALA A 361 -12.83 19.25 -1.06
CA ALA A 361 -12.05 20.25 -1.77
C ALA A 361 -10.60 19.76 -1.88
N VAL A 362 -10.01 19.80 -3.08
CA VAL A 362 -8.63 19.35 -3.32
C VAL A 362 -7.88 20.34 -4.20
N ALA A 363 -6.61 20.56 -3.90
CA ALA A 363 -5.69 21.37 -4.69
C ALA A 363 -4.42 20.59 -4.96
N PHE A 364 -4.11 20.39 -6.24
CA PHE A 364 -2.85 19.80 -6.67
C PHE A 364 -1.75 20.87 -6.69
N HIS A 365 -0.61 20.55 -6.10
CA HIS A 365 0.63 21.29 -6.25
C HIS A 365 1.70 20.37 -6.82
N PRO A 366 2.30 20.70 -7.99
CA PRO A 366 3.26 19.81 -8.61
C PRO A 366 4.53 19.71 -7.78
N MET A 367 4.91 18.50 -7.39
CA MET A 367 6.24 18.24 -6.80
C MET A 367 7.33 18.16 -7.86
N PHE A 368 6.95 17.70 -9.05
CA PHE A 368 7.76 17.59 -10.25
C PHE A 368 6.84 17.74 -11.46
N PRO A 369 7.36 18.13 -12.64
CA PRO A 369 6.52 18.37 -13.80
C PRO A 369 6.05 17.05 -14.42
N TYR A 370 4.74 16.79 -14.40
CA TYR A 370 4.10 15.76 -15.22
C TYR A 370 3.74 16.31 -16.59
N GLU A 371 3.31 17.58 -16.64
CA GLU A 371 3.02 18.33 -17.85
C GLU A 371 4.03 19.47 -18.06
N PRO A 372 4.23 19.95 -19.30
CA PRO A 372 5.11 21.09 -19.57
C PRO A 372 4.73 22.38 -18.83
N THR A 373 3.48 22.51 -18.39
CA THR A 373 2.96 23.67 -17.65
C THR A 373 3.06 23.54 -16.14
N ASP A 374 3.46 22.38 -15.63
CA ASP A 374 3.65 22.19 -14.19
C ASP A 374 4.90 22.95 -13.72
N ASP A 375 4.72 23.83 -12.75
CA ASP A 375 5.78 24.58 -12.09
C ASP A 375 5.79 24.27 -10.59
N PRO A 376 6.75 23.45 -10.10
CA PRO A 376 6.88 23.14 -8.68
C PRO A 376 7.21 24.33 -7.77
N PHE A 377 7.52 25.49 -8.34
CA PHE A 377 7.85 26.70 -7.60
C PHE A 377 6.77 27.78 -7.68
N ARG A 378 5.62 27.48 -8.31
CA ARG A 378 4.54 28.46 -8.41
C ARG A 378 3.99 28.81 -7.03
N PRO A 379 3.49 30.04 -6.81
CA PRO A 379 2.82 30.39 -5.57
C PRO A 379 1.59 29.51 -5.30
N PHE A 380 1.35 29.15 -4.03
CA PHE A 380 0.20 28.33 -3.64
C PHE A 380 -1.16 28.98 -3.91
N GLU A 381 -1.20 30.31 -4.08
CA GLU A 381 -2.38 31.09 -4.46
C GLU A 381 -2.80 30.84 -5.92
N GLU A 382 -1.90 30.32 -6.75
CA GLU A 382 -2.18 29.95 -8.14
C GLU A 382 -2.71 28.51 -8.28
N ASP A 383 -2.68 27.72 -7.21
CA ASP A 383 -3.26 26.39 -7.21
C ASP A 383 -4.77 26.46 -7.42
N ARG A 384 -5.27 25.61 -8.32
CA ARG A 384 -6.69 25.49 -8.61
C ARG A 384 -7.33 24.48 -7.66
N TRP A 385 -8.40 24.91 -7.02
CA TRP A 385 -9.24 24.05 -6.20
C TRP A 385 -10.28 23.36 -7.06
N GLU A 386 -10.40 22.05 -6.87
CA GLU A 386 -11.46 21.21 -7.39
C GLU A 386 -12.38 20.83 -6.22
N LEU A 387 -13.69 20.70 -6.49
CA LEU A 387 -14.69 20.33 -5.49
C LEU A 387 -15.47 19.12 -5.97
N TYR A 388 -15.61 18.12 -5.10
CA TYR A 388 -16.24 16.84 -5.37
C TYR A 388 -17.28 16.51 -4.30
N ASN A 389 -18.38 15.86 -4.67
CA ASN A 389 -19.28 15.19 -3.72
C ASN A 389 -18.90 13.70 -3.67
N VAL A 390 -18.05 13.30 -2.73
CA VAL A 390 -17.50 11.93 -2.69
C VAL A 390 -18.55 10.86 -2.37
N MET A 391 -19.76 11.24 -1.95
CA MET A 391 -20.87 10.31 -1.76
C MET A 391 -21.57 9.94 -3.09
N GLU A 392 -21.44 10.78 -4.11
CA GLU A 392 -22.10 10.62 -5.41
C GLU A 392 -21.09 10.40 -6.55
N ASP A 393 -19.95 11.10 -6.48
CA ASP A 393 -18.99 11.24 -7.57
C ASP A 393 -17.89 10.16 -7.59
N ALA A 394 -17.81 9.33 -6.54
CA ALA A 394 -16.69 8.42 -6.19
C ALA A 394 -15.43 8.57 -7.07
#